data_AF-A0A5C2SSP0-F1
#
_entry.id   AF-A0A5C2SSP0-F1
#
_cell.length_a   1.000
_cell.length_b   1.000
_cell.length_c   1.000
_cell.angle_alpha   90.00
_cell.angle_beta   90.00
_cell.angle_gamma   90.00
#
_symmetry.space_group_name_H-M   'P 1'
#
loop_
_entity.id
_entity.type
_entity.pdbx_description
1 polymer ?
#
loop_
_entity_poly.entity_id
_entity_poly.type
_entity_poly.pdbx_seq_one_letter_code
_entity_poly.pdbx_strand_id
1 'polypeptide(L)'
;MADSQLAQIIAIYATGQIGAYFATAATAVFMYEWMLTFDREVDLFWRRKVTVSSILFLVNRYLPFVVILIFAPWQNPPTTGKRCAAQYYIGDALEILQYVPWAVFSALRAYVLSSKGWPVATLVFLLSLAPVGVNYATMAYATTVVDPLLGCEVILKLPDTVTREIFPIVSRVSLLLSDLLVLAITCYYVL
;
A
#
# COMPACT_ATOMS: atom_id res chain seq x y z
N MET A 1 -36.24 -17.52 -3.24
CA MET A 1 -35.07 -17.62 -2.33
C MET A 1 -33.85 -18.17 -3.04
N ALA A 2 -33.94 -19.24 -3.85
CA ALA A 2 -32.82 -19.73 -4.65
C ALA A 2 -32.32 -18.71 -5.70
N ASP A 3 -33.24 -18.05 -6.42
CA ASP A 3 -32.86 -17.05 -7.45
C ASP A 3 -32.17 -15.82 -6.87
N SER A 4 -32.55 -15.39 -5.66
CA SER A 4 -31.91 -14.25 -4.97
C SER A 4 -30.49 -14.58 -4.50
N GLN A 5 -30.23 -15.83 -4.08
CA GLN A 5 -28.88 -16.26 -3.69
C GLN A 5 -27.97 -16.39 -4.91
N LEU A 6 -28.49 -16.94 -6.01
CA LEU A 6 -27.74 -17.03 -7.27
C LEU A 6 -27.36 -15.64 -7.81
N ALA A 7 -28.30 -14.68 -7.78
CA ALA A 7 -28.03 -13.31 -8.19
C ALA A 7 -26.93 -12.64 -7.33
N GLN A 8 -26.91 -12.89 -6.02
CA GLN A 8 -25.87 -12.39 -5.12
C GLN A 8 -24.48 -12.97 -5.45
N ILE A 9 -24.39 -14.27 -5.70
CA ILE A 9 -23.10 -14.93 -6.05
C ILE A 9 -22.56 -14.37 -7.37
N ILE A 10 -23.42 -14.19 -8.38
CA ILE A 10 -23.04 -13.60 -9.67
C ILE A 10 -22.51 -12.18 -9.48
N ALA A 11 -23.18 -11.37 -8.65
CA ALA A 11 -22.76 -10.00 -8.37
C ALA A 11 -21.39 -9.93 -7.67
N ILE A 12 -21.14 -10.79 -6.68
CA ILE A 12 -19.85 -10.89 -5.99
C ILE A 12 -18.75 -11.29 -6.98
N TYR A 13 -19.00 -12.33 -7.78
CA TYR A 13 -18.05 -12.80 -8.78
C TYR A 13 -17.71 -11.74 -9.83
N ALA A 14 -18.73 -11.05 -10.36
CA ALA A 14 -18.54 -9.95 -11.31
C ALA A 14 -17.71 -8.82 -10.72
N THR A 15 -17.96 -8.46 -9.45
CA THR A 15 -17.18 -7.43 -8.74
C THR A 15 -15.72 -7.85 -8.56
N GLY A 16 -15.48 -9.12 -8.20
CA GLY A 16 -14.14 -9.69 -8.09
C GLY A 16 -13.39 -9.69 -9.43
N GLN A 17 -14.05 -10.06 -10.52
CA GLN A 17 -13.44 -10.01 -11.86
C GLN A 17 -13.08 -8.59 -12.30
N ILE A 18 -13.95 -7.62 -12.05
CA ILE A 18 -13.67 -6.21 -12.35
C ILE A 18 -12.42 -5.77 -11.58
N GLY A 19 -12.34 -6.09 -10.29
CA GLY A 19 -11.16 -5.81 -9.47
C GLY A 19 -9.89 -6.45 -10.03
N ALA A 20 -9.96 -7.71 -10.47
CA ALA A 20 -8.84 -8.41 -11.08
C ALA A 20 -8.38 -7.71 -12.38
N TYR A 21 -9.29 -7.30 -13.27
CA TYR A 21 -8.91 -6.57 -14.49
C TYR A 21 -8.19 -5.26 -14.18
N PHE A 22 -8.69 -4.49 -13.22
CA PHE A 22 -8.03 -3.25 -12.78
C PHE A 22 -6.66 -3.52 -12.16
N ALA A 23 -6.55 -4.55 -11.32
CA ALA A 23 -5.28 -4.94 -10.73
C ALA A 23 -4.27 -5.37 -11.80
N THR A 24 -4.66 -6.20 -12.77
CA THR A 24 -3.79 -6.59 -13.89
C THR A 24 -3.33 -5.38 -14.70
N ALA A 25 -4.25 -4.47 -15.02
CA ALA A 25 -3.91 -3.24 -15.74
C ALA A 25 -2.92 -2.37 -14.96
N ALA A 26 -3.16 -2.20 -13.65
CA ALA A 26 -2.27 -1.45 -12.76
C ALA A 26 -0.88 -2.10 -12.66
N THR A 27 -0.80 -3.42 -12.50
CA THR A 27 0.47 -4.16 -12.50
C THR A 27 1.20 -4.00 -13.82
N ALA A 28 0.50 -4.08 -14.96
CA ALA A 28 1.10 -3.93 -16.29
C ALA A 28 1.72 -2.53 -16.49
N VAL A 29 0.96 -1.48 -16.16
CA VAL A 29 1.44 -0.09 -16.25
C VAL A 29 2.61 0.13 -15.29
N PHE A 30 2.53 -0.37 -14.06
CA PHE A 30 3.60 -0.25 -13.08
C PHE A 30 4.89 -0.94 -13.55
N MET A 31 4.79 -2.18 -14.08
CA MET A 31 5.93 -2.90 -14.62
C MET A 31 6.55 -2.18 -15.82
N TYR A 32 5.72 -1.61 -16.69
CA TYR A 32 6.19 -0.84 -17.84
C TYR A 32 7.04 0.37 -17.42
N GLU A 33 6.52 1.21 -16.51
CA GLU A 33 7.25 2.36 -15.95
C GLU A 33 8.51 1.93 -15.20
N TRP A 34 8.44 0.81 -14.48
CA TRP A 34 9.57 0.24 -13.77
C TRP A 34 10.70 -0.17 -14.73
N MET A 35 10.37 -0.78 -15.87
CA MET A 35 11.35 -1.17 -16.89
C MET A 35 11.95 0.05 -17.60
N LEU A 36 11.12 1.01 -18.00
CA LEU A 36 11.59 2.22 -18.70
C LEU A 36 12.61 3.03 -17.90
N THR A 37 12.47 3.04 -16.58
CA THR A 37 13.34 3.83 -15.69
C THR A 37 14.54 3.04 -15.17
N PHE A 38 14.72 1.79 -15.59
CA PHE A 38 15.80 0.92 -15.11
C PHE A 38 17.17 1.36 -15.62
N ASP A 39 17.29 1.73 -16.90
CA ASP A 39 18.58 2.16 -17.48
C ASP A 39 19.17 3.36 -16.71
N ARG A 40 18.31 4.34 -16.40
CA ARG A 40 18.69 5.51 -15.60
C ARG A 40 19.09 5.15 -14.17
N GLU A 41 18.51 4.10 -13.60
CA GLU A 41 18.87 3.64 -12.25
C GLU A 41 20.28 3.09 -12.21
N VAL A 42 20.62 2.21 -13.16
CA VAL A 42 21.93 1.59 -13.21
C VAL A 42 23.02 2.65 -13.31
N ASP A 43 22.80 3.68 -14.13
CA ASP A 43 23.76 4.76 -14.30
C ASP A 43 23.87 5.69 -13.08
N LEU A 44 22.76 5.97 -12.38
CA LEU A 44 22.74 6.91 -11.27
C LEU A 44 23.09 6.29 -9.92
N PHE A 45 22.65 5.06 -9.66
CA PHE A 45 22.74 4.43 -8.34
C PHE A 45 23.72 3.27 -8.29
N TRP A 46 23.76 2.40 -9.32
CA TRP A 46 24.59 1.18 -9.24
C TRP A 46 26.07 1.47 -9.51
N ARG A 47 26.37 2.45 -10.38
CA ARG A 47 27.75 2.86 -10.69
C ARG A 47 28.37 3.83 -9.66
N ARG A 48 27.61 4.29 -8.68
CA ARG A 48 28.04 5.31 -7.69
C ARG A 48 28.15 4.73 -6.28
N LYS A 49 28.72 5.51 -5.36
CA LYS A 49 28.80 5.13 -3.94
C LYS A 49 27.41 5.10 -3.33
N VAL A 50 27.11 4.06 -2.56
CA VAL A 50 25.85 3.92 -1.83
C VAL A 50 25.76 5.00 -0.75
N THR A 51 24.73 5.85 -0.85
CA THR A 51 24.39 6.88 0.14
C THR A 51 23.06 6.57 0.81
N VAL A 52 22.73 7.26 1.90
CA VAL A 52 21.42 7.14 2.56
C VAL A 52 20.27 7.42 1.60
N SER A 53 20.40 8.45 0.75
CA SER A 53 19.42 8.76 -0.30
C SER A 53 19.30 7.65 -1.36
N SER A 54 20.39 6.95 -1.65
CA SER A 54 20.39 5.80 -2.57
C SER A 54 19.64 4.61 -1.96
N ILE A 55 19.87 4.32 -0.69
CA ILE A 55 19.14 3.25 0.03
C ILE A 55 17.65 3.59 0.09
N LEU A 56 17.30 4.81 0.48
CA LEU A 56 15.91 5.25 0.55
C LEU A 56 15.21 5.13 -0.82
N PHE A 57 15.90 5.54 -1.90
CA PHE A 57 15.39 5.38 -3.26
C PHE A 57 15.16 3.91 -3.63
N LEU A 58 16.13 3.04 -3.40
CA LEU A 58 16.02 1.61 -3.73
C LEU A 58 14.90 0.94 -2.93
N VAL A 59 14.80 1.21 -1.62
CA VAL A 59 13.69 0.69 -0.81
C VAL A 59 12.35 1.17 -1.35
N ASN A 60 12.22 2.45 -1.66
CA ASN A 60 10.98 3.02 -2.20
C ASN A 60 10.62 2.51 -3.60
N ARG A 61 11.59 2.01 -4.37
CA ARG A 61 11.39 1.48 -5.72
C ARG A 61 11.07 -0.02 -5.72
N TYR A 62 11.86 -0.82 -5.01
CA TYR A 62 11.77 -2.27 -5.08
C TYR A 62 10.71 -2.83 -4.14
N LEU A 63 10.43 -2.18 -3.01
CA LEU A 63 9.43 -2.67 -2.06
C LEU A 63 8.01 -2.65 -2.68
N PRO A 64 7.52 -1.55 -3.28
CA PRO A 64 6.22 -1.56 -3.95
C PRO A 64 6.17 -2.50 -5.16
N PHE A 65 7.30 -2.70 -5.85
CA PHE A 65 7.39 -3.66 -6.96
C PHE A 65 7.18 -5.10 -6.47
N VAL A 66 7.74 -5.48 -5.32
CA VAL A 66 7.48 -6.81 -4.74
C VAL A 66 6.03 -6.93 -4.29
N VAL A 67 5.48 -5.91 -3.63
CA VAL A 67 4.08 -5.89 -3.15
C VAL A 67 3.11 -6.07 -4.32
N ILE A 68 3.26 -5.30 -5.40
CA ILE A 68 2.35 -5.39 -6.56
C ILE A 68 2.44 -6.76 -7.25
N LEU A 69 3.60 -7.41 -7.23
CA LEU A 69 3.75 -8.76 -7.75
C LEU A 69 3.09 -9.81 -6.84
N ILE A 70 3.10 -9.63 -5.52
CA ILE A 70 2.44 -10.58 -4.60
C ILE A 70 0.92 -10.52 -4.75
N PHE A 71 0.36 -9.32 -4.94
CA PHE A 71 -1.08 -9.12 -5.06
C PHE A 71 -1.61 -9.15 -6.49
N ALA A 72 -0.75 -9.28 -7.49
CA ALA A 72 -1.18 -9.43 -8.86
C ALA A 72 -2.08 -10.67 -9.01
N PRO A 73 -3.18 -10.60 -9.78
CA PRO A 73 -4.13 -11.69 -9.96
C PRO A 73 -3.53 -12.75 -10.91
N TRP A 74 -2.59 -13.53 -10.41
CA TRP A 74 -1.96 -14.62 -11.17
C TRP A 74 -2.96 -15.73 -11.48
N GLN A 75 -2.76 -16.41 -12.60
CA GLN A 75 -3.63 -17.49 -13.08
C GLN A 75 -3.73 -18.69 -12.12
N ASN A 76 -2.80 -18.83 -11.17
CA ASN A 76 -2.73 -19.95 -10.23
C ASN A 76 -2.79 -19.45 -8.78
N PRO A 77 -3.98 -19.08 -8.27
CA PRO A 77 -4.11 -18.67 -6.88
C PRO A 77 -3.74 -19.83 -5.93
N PRO A 78 -3.28 -19.52 -4.70
CA PRO A 78 -2.89 -20.53 -3.73
C PRO A 78 -4.09 -21.40 -3.34
N THR A 79 -3.99 -22.70 -3.63
CA THR A 79 -5.05 -23.68 -3.40
C THR A 79 -5.04 -24.28 -1.98
N THR A 80 -4.04 -23.97 -1.17
CA THR A 80 -3.87 -24.50 0.19
C THR A 80 -3.94 -23.38 1.21
N GLY A 81 -4.63 -23.61 2.34
CA GLY A 81 -4.78 -22.63 3.42
C GLY A 81 -3.44 -22.04 3.90
N LYS A 82 -2.39 -22.87 4.03
CA LYS A 82 -1.04 -22.39 4.41
C LYS A 82 -0.43 -21.42 3.41
N ARG A 83 -0.60 -21.67 2.11
CA ARG A 83 -0.06 -20.80 1.03
C ARG A 83 -0.86 -19.49 0.95
N CYS A 84 -2.18 -19.57 1.09
CA CYS A 84 -3.08 -18.43 1.15
C CYS A 84 -2.73 -17.52 2.35
N ALA A 85 -2.61 -18.09 3.55
CA ALA A 85 -2.17 -17.37 4.73
C ALA A 85 -0.78 -16.73 4.54
N ALA A 86 0.20 -17.49 4.06
CA ALA A 86 1.55 -16.99 3.84
C ALA A 86 1.56 -15.83 2.83
N GLN A 87 0.88 -15.96 1.69
CA GLN A 87 0.80 -14.91 0.68
C GLN A 87 0.16 -13.64 1.26
N TYR A 88 -0.96 -13.78 1.96
CA TYR A 88 -1.64 -12.64 2.58
C TYR A 88 -0.76 -11.96 3.63
N TYR A 89 -0.29 -12.67 4.67
CA TYR A 89 0.47 -12.05 5.76
C TYR A 89 1.82 -11.49 5.31
N ILE A 90 2.52 -12.15 4.38
CA ILE A 90 3.77 -11.62 3.83
C ILE A 90 3.49 -10.39 2.96
N GLY A 91 2.48 -10.45 2.10
CA GLY A 91 2.08 -9.32 1.26
C GLY A 91 1.70 -8.10 2.09
N ASP A 92 0.83 -8.29 3.07
CA ASP A 92 0.32 -7.24 3.95
C ASP A 92 1.43 -6.64 4.83
N ALA A 93 2.35 -7.47 5.35
CA ALA A 93 3.51 -6.97 6.11
C ALA A 93 4.45 -6.12 5.24
N LEU A 94 4.68 -6.50 3.98
CA LEU A 94 5.50 -5.72 3.04
C LEU A 94 4.78 -4.43 2.62
N GLU A 95 3.46 -4.47 2.46
CA GLU A 95 2.64 -3.30 2.20
C GLU A 95 2.70 -2.32 3.39
N ILE A 96 2.58 -2.81 4.62
CA ILE A 96 2.74 -1.99 5.83
C ILE A 96 4.13 -1.33 5.86
N LEU A 97 5.17 -2.08 5.51
CA LEU A 97 6.54 -1.58 5.48
C LEU A 97 6.73 -0.45 4.46
N GLN A 98 5.97 -0.44 3.36
CA GLN A 98 6.11 0.56 2.29
C GLN A 98 5.70 1.97 2.72
N TYR A 99 4.80 2.09 3.70
CA TYR A 99 4.38 3.38 4.23
C TYR A 99 5.50 4.09 4.99
N VAL A 100 6.48 3.33 5.53
CA VAL A 100 7.57 3.90 6.32
C VAL A 100 8.50 4.77 5.45
N PRO A 101 9.04 4.30 4.31
CA PRO A 101 9.75 5.16 3.36
C PRO A 101 8.97 6.40 2.93
N TRP A 102 7.67 6.27 2.67
CA TRP A 102 6.81 7.39 2.26
C TRP A 102 6.68 8.43 3.38
N ALA A 103 6.43 7.99 4.61
CA ALA A 103 6.36 8.86 5.79
C ALA A 103 7.70 9.57 6.05
N VAL A 104 8.82 8.84 5.96
CA VAL A 104 10.16 9.40 6.11
C VAL A 104 10.43 10.47 5.04
N PHE A 105 10.09 10.20 3.78
CA PHE A 105 10.29 11.15 2.69
C PHE A 105 9.46 12.43 2.88
N SER A 106 8.19 12.29 3.28
CA SER A 106 7.30 13.41 3.56
C SER A 106 7.82 14.27 4.73
N ALA A 107 8.23 13.63 5.83
CA ALA A 107 8.77 14.30 7.00
C ALA A 107 10.11 15.01 6.72
N LEU A 108 11.01 14.38 5.95
CA LEU A 108 12.28 15.00 5.54
C LEU A 108 12.04 16.25 4.70
N ARG A 109 11.07 16.21 3.78
CA ARG A 109 10.68 17.38 2.97
C ARG A 109 10.17 18.52 3.86
N ALA A 110 9.28 18.22 4.80
CA ALA A 110 8.80 19.21 5.76
C ALA A 110 9.95 19.78 6.61
N TYR A 111 10.86 18.93 7.10
CA TYR A 111 12.00 19.34 7.91
C TYR A 111 12.93 20.32 7.21
N VAL A 112 13.28 20.03 5.95
CA VAL A 112 14.20 20.88 5.18
C VAL A 112 13.55 22.22 4.84
N LEU A 113 12.27 22.21 4.43
CA LEU A 113 11.56 23.43 4.02
C LEU A 113 11.21 24.34 5.20
N SER A 114 10.87 23.78 6.36
CA SER A 114 10.56 24.56 7.58
C SER A 114 11.81 25.05 8.31
N SER A 115 12.91 25.34 7.61
CA SER A 115 14.19 25.81 8.19
C SER A 115 14.71 24.95 9.35
N LYS A 116 14.59 23.62 9.24
CA LYS A 116 14.94 22.63 10.28
C LYS A 116 14.01 22.62 11.51
N GLY A 117 12.76 23.07 11.36
CA GLY A 117 11.72 22.98 12.38
C GLY A 117 11.29 21.53 12.64
N TRP A 118 11.92 20.87 13.62
CA TRP A 118 11.63 19.48 13.98
C TRP A 118 10.17 19.18 14.38
N PRO A 119 9.42 20.09 15.07
CA PRO A 119 8.04 19.81 15.46
C PRO A 119 7.09 19.55 14.27
N VAL A 120 7.24 20.32 13.20
CA VAL A 120 6.40 20.20 11.99
C VAL A 120 6.72 18.90 11.26
N ALA A 121 8.01 18.56 11.15
CA ALA A 121 8.45 17.29 10.57
C ALA A 121 7.94 16.08 11.35
N THR A 122 7.99 16.13 12.69
CA THR A 122 7.45 15.07 13.55
C THR A 122 5.94 14.94 13.40
N LEU A 123 5.21 16.05 13.31
CA LEU A 123 3.77 16.01 13.07
C LEU A 123 3.45 15.33 11.74
N VAL A 124 4.09 15.75 10.64
CA VAL A 124 3.94 15.15 9.30
C VAL A 124 4.27 13.65 9.33
N PHE A 125 5.34 13.27 10.04
CA PHE A 125 5.73 11.87 10.19
C PHE A 125 4.65 11.04 10.91
N LEU A 126 4.15 11.52 12.04
CA LEU A 126 3.13 10.82 12.83
C LEU A 126 1.81 10.70 12.08
N LEU A 127 1.38 11.75 11.38
CA LEU A 127 0.17 11.72 10.56
C LEU A 127 0.31 10.73 9.39
N SER A 128 1.49 10.66 8.78
CA SER A 128 1.81 9.73 7.69
C SER A 128 1.91 8.26 8.15
N LEU A 129 2.13 8.01 9.45
CA LEU A 129 2.20 6.67 10.03
C LEU A 129 0.84 6.11 10.45
N ALA A 130 -0.25 6.88 10.47
CA ALA A 130 -1.54 6.34 10.87
C ALA A 130 -2.01 5.11 10.04
N PRO A 131 -1.80 5.05 8.70
CA PRO A 131 -2.10 3.87 7.90
C PRO A 131 -1.36 2.62 8.38
N VAL A 132 -0.12 2.75 8.88
CA VAL A 132 0.64 1.62 9.44
C VAL A 132 -0.11 0.99 10.61
N GLY A 133 -0.64 1.81 11.53
CA GLY A 133 -1.41 1.33 12.67
C GLY A 133 -2.73 0.67 12.26
N VAL A 134 -3.45 1.29 11.31
CA VAL A 134 -4.72 0.77 10.79
C VAL A 134 -4.53 -0.56 10.05
N ASN A 135 -3.55 -0.65 9.16
CA ASN A 135 -3.26 -1.86 8.40
C ASN A 135 -2.75 -2.97 9.31
N TYR A 136 -1.87 -2.66 10.27
CA TYR A 136 -1.43 -3.64 11.27
C TYR A 136 -2.60 -4.20 12.09
N ALA A 137 -3.53 -3.34 12.54
CA ALA A 137 -4.73 -3.79 13.23
C ALA A 137 -5.58 -4.70 12.33
N THR A 138 -5.78 -4.30 11.07
CA THR A 138 -6.50 -5.10 10.06
C THR A 138 -5.87 -6.48 9.91
N MET A 139 -4.54 -6.54 9.76
CA MET A 139 -3.77 -7.79 9.68
C MET A 139 -3.94 -8.67 10.92
N ALA A 140 -3.91 -8.07 12.12
CA ALA A 140 -4.01 -8.80 13.39
C ALA A 140 -5.38 -9.45 13.61
N TYR A 141 -6.45 -8.85 13.07
CA TYR A 141 -7.81 -9.38 13.14
C TYR A 141 -8.24 -10.16 11.89
N ALA A 142 -7.37 -10.25 10.89
CA ALA A 142 -7.63 -10.98 9.65
C ALA A 142 -7.42 -12.49 9.83
N THR A 143 -8.31 -13.27 9.23
CA THR A 143 -8.18 -14.72 9.07
C THR A 143 -8.38 -15.08 7.62
N THR A 144 -7.58 -16.02 7.11
CA THR A 144 -7.64 -16.43 5.70
C THR A 144 -8.43 -17.71 5.54
N VAL A 145 -9.23 -17.78 4.48
CA VAL A 145 -9.98 -18.97 4.08
C VAL A 145 -9.77 -19.23 2.59
N VAL A 146 -9.83 -20.50 2.20
CA VAL A 146 -9.74 -20.89 0.78
C VAL A 146 -11.13 -21.20 0.30
N ASP A 147 -11.63 -20.35 -0.60
CA ASP A 147 -12.90 -20.53 -1.30
C ASP A 147 -12.66 -21.17 -2.68
N PRO A 148 -13.42 -22.21 -3.07
CA PRO A 148 -13.26 -22.87 -4.36
C PRO A 148 -13.55 -21.99 -5.59
N LEU A 149 -14.36 -20.94 -5.45
CA LEU A 149 -14.77 -20.05 -6.53
C LEU A 149 -13.92 -18.78 -6.58
N LEU A 150 -13.61 -18.20 -5.41
CA LEU A 150 -12.96 -16.89 -5.27
C LEU A 150 -11.48 -16.99 -4.89
N GLY A 151 -11.01 -18.17 -4.48
CA GLY A 151 -9.62 -18.41 -4.13
C GLY A 151 -9.31 -18.03 -2.67
N CYS A 152 -8.26 -17.25 -2.45
CA CYS A 152 -7.84 -16.87 -1.10
C CYS A 152 -8.62 -15.65 -0.61
N GLU A 153 -9.53 -15.85 0.34
CA GLU A 153 -10.31 -14.77 0.94
C GLU A 153 -9.84 -14.42 2.34
N VAL A 154 -10.09 -13.17 2.73
CA VAL A 154 -9.75 -12.63 4.05
C VAL A 154 -11.02 -12.25 4.79
N ILE A 155 -11.23 -12.87 5.94
CA ILE A 155 -12.32 -12.60 6.86
C ILE A 155 -11.77 -11.80 8.04
N LEU A 156 -12.31 -10.60 8.24
CA LEU A 156 -11.95 -9.71 9.35
C LEU A 156 -12.86 -9.96 10.55
N LYS A 157 -12.27 -10.20 11.72
CA LYS A 157 -12.98 -10.40 12.99
C LYS A 157 -13.23 -9.07 13.71
N LEU A 158 -13.81 -8.11 13.00
CA LEU A 158 -14.13 -6.76 13.50
C LEU A 158 -15.56 -6.37 13.07
N PRO A 159 -16.22 -5.46 13.81
CA PRO A 159 -17.50 -4.90 13.37
C PRO A 159 -17.37 -4.14 12.05
N ASP A 160 -18.37 -4.25 11.18
CA ASP A 160 -18.38 -3.59 9.86
C ASP A 160 -18.19 -2.07 9.96
N THR A 161 -18.73 -1.42 11.00
CA THR A 161 -18.55 0.01 11.26
C THR A 161 -17.07 0.37 11.43
N VAL A 162 -16.30 -0.48 12.10
CA VAL A 162 -14.86 -0.23 12.32
C VAL A 162 -14.10 -0.36 11.00
N THR A 163 -14.33 -1.46 10.28
CA THR A 163 -13.58 -1.80 9.06
C THR A 163 -13.94 -0.90 7.88
N ARG A 164 -15.22 -0.53 7.71
CA ARG A 164 -15.69 0.21 6.52
C ARG A 164 -15.75 1.71 6.71
N GLU A 165 -15.82 2.20 7.94
CA GLU A 165 -15.95 3.63 8.23
C GLU A 165 -14.74 4.14 8.98
N ILE A 166 -14.52 3.68 10.21
CA ILE A 166 -13.54 4.29 11.13
C ILE A 166 -12.11 4.13 10.60
N PHE A 167 -11.69 2.92 10.23
CA PHE A 167 -10.33 2.64 9.77
C PHE A 167 -9.96 3.42 8.49
N PRO A 168 -10.80 3.43 7.42
CA PRO A 168 -10.58 4.27 6.25
C PRO A 168 -10.55 5.76 6.57
N ILE A 169 -11.43 6.26 7.45
CA ILE A 169 -11.46 7.69 7.81
C ILE A 169 -10.16 8.08 8.51
N VAL A 170 -9.74 7.33 9.55
CA VAL A 170 -8.53 7.65 10.32
C VAL A 170 -7.29 7.65 9.43
N SER A 171 -7.11 6.61 8.61
CA SER A 171 -5.95 6.50 7.72
C SER A 171 -5.93 7.55 6.61
N ARG A 172 -7.08 7.83 5.97
CA ARG A 172 -7.13 8.78 4.84
C ARG A 172 -7.08 10.22 5.30
N VAL A 173 -7.78 10.58 6.37
CA VAL A 173 -7.79 11.96 6.88
C VAL A 173 -6.40 12.34 7.38
N SER A 174 -5.70 11.45 8.09
CA SER A 174 -4.34 11.75 8.56
C SER A 174 -3.37 11.97 7.40
N LEU A 175 -3.43 11.14 6.35
CA LEU A 175 -2.61 11.30 5.15
C LEU A 175 -2.92 12.61 4.42
N LEU A 176 -4.20 12.92 4.22
CA LEU A 176 -4.61 14.17 3.59
C LEU A 176 -4.11 15.39 4.37
N LEU A 177 -4.23 15.37 5.70
CA LEU A 177 -3.71 16.44 6.54
C LEU A 177 -2.18 16.55 6.45
N SER A 178 -1.46 15.43 6.40
CA SER A 178 -0.01 15.40 6.20
C SER A 178 0.39 16.05 4.87
N ASP A 179 -0.26 15.65 3.78
CA ASP A 179 0.02 16.17 2.45
C ASP A 179 -0.32 17.65 2.32
N LEU A 180 -1.46 18.09 2.90
CA LEU A 180 -1.84 19.49 2.94
C LEU A 180 -0.83 20.34 3.72
N LEU A 181 -0.30 19.84 4.84
CA LEU A 181 0.74 20.53 5.59
C LEU A 181 2.02 20.67 4.76
N VAL A 182 2.47 19.59 4.12
CA VAL A 182 3.67 19.60 3.28
C VAL A 182 3.51 20.55 2.09
N LEU A 183 2.33 20.56 1.46
CA LEU A 183 2.00 21.49 0.38
C LEU A 183 1.98 22.93 0.89
N ALA A 184 1.32 23.22 2.02
CA ALA A 184 1.27 24.56 2.59
C ALA A 184 2.67 25.10 2.93
N ILE A 185 3.53 24.28 3.55
CA ILE A 185 4.92 24.62 3.83
C ILE A 185 5.68 24.86 2.52
N THR A 186 5.49 24.00 1.53
CA THR A 186 6.14 24.18 0.22
C THR A 186 5.73 25.51 -0.40
N CYS A 187 4.43 25.84 -0.43
CA CYS A 187 3.94 27.09 -0.98
C CYS A 187 4.47 28.30 -0.20
N TYR A 188 4.52 28.24 1.13
CA TYR A 188 4.93 29.39 1.95
C TYR A 188 6.43 29.73 1.82
N TYR A 189 7.29 28.73 1.66
CA TYR A 189 8.74 28.94 1.61
C TYR A 189 9.32 29.02 0.19
N VAL A 190 8.59 28.56 -0.83
CA VAL A 190 9.07 28.55 -2.22
C VAL A 190 8.45 29.68 -3.07
N LEU A 191 7.23 30.14 -2.75
CA LEU A 191 6.58 31.31 -3.38
C LEU A 191 6.75 32.56 -2.52
#